data_AF-A0A521CYN0-F1
#
_entry.id   AF-A0A521CYN0-F1
#
_cell.length_a   1.000
_cell.length_b   1.000
_cell.length_c   1.000
_cell.angle_alpha   90.00
_cell.angle_beta   90.00
_cell.angle_gamma   90.00
#
_symmetry.space_group_name_H-M   'P 1'
#
loop_
_entity.id
_entity.type
_entity.pdbx_description
1 polymer ?
#
loop_
_entity_poly.entity_id
_entity_poly.type
_entity_poly.pdbx_seq_one_letter_code
_entity_poly.pdbx_strand_id
1 'polypeptide(L)'
;MRKGIALLTVLFLTLIALIFSAVAIYISITSTTISGGEKRYKSALEYAKGISYYLTDEILSGNINSLVPNYTNCINNQCNLSVSLPKTIFSNSNYEVNTTLLGIAEIEDGEIYTFRIEVKNRKVPSERVIVEFGYKVY
;
A
#
# COMPACT_ATOMS: atom_id res chain seq x y z
N MET A 1 -42.23 -41.11 -29.95
CA MET A 1 -41.35 -40.02 -30.45
C MET A 1 -41.37 -38.75 -29.61
N ARG A 2 -42.54 -38.20 -29.18
CA ARG A 2 -42.60 -36.95 -28.39
C ARG A 2 -41.85 -36.94 -27.05
N LYS A 3 -41.79 -38.09 -26.33
CA LYS A 3 -41.10 -38.18 -25.03
C LYS A 3 -39.57 -38.06 -25.12
N GLY A 4 -38.95 -38.46 -26.22
CA GLY A 4 -37.50 -38.36 -26.42
C GLY A 4 -37.04 -36.92 -26.67
N ILE A 5 -37.84 -36.16 -27.42
CA ILE A 5 -37.57 -34.74 -27.71
C ILE A 5 -37.68 -33.90 -26.44
N ALA A 6 -38.68 -34.17 -25.59
CA ALA A 6 -38.83 -33.47 -24.31
C ALA A 6 -37.61 -33.66 -23.39
N LEU A 7 -37.07 -34.87 -23.33
CA LEU A 7 -35.89 -35.18 -22.50
C LEU A 7 -34.64 -34.46 -23.03
N LEU A 8 -34.50 -34.39 -24.35
CA LEU A 8 -33.40 -33.72 -25.03
C LEU A 8 -33.46 -32.19 -24.84
N THR A 9 -34.66 -31.60 -24.87
CA THR A 9 -34.84 -30.17 -24.59
C THR A 9 -34.54 -29.82 -23.14
N VAL A 10 -34.92 -30.67 -22.19
CA VAL A 10 -34.59 -30.46 -20.76
C VAL A 10 -33.08 -30.57 -20.54
N LEU A 11 -32.41 -31.51 -21.20
CA LEU A 11 -30.95 -31.65 -21.14
C LEU A 11 -30.22 -30.40 -21.66
N PHE A 12 -30.67 -29.83 -22.78
CA PHE A 12 -30.09 -28.59 -23.28
C PHE A 12 -30.38 -27.41 -22.35
N LEU A 13 -31.59 -27.35 -21.79
CA LEU A 13 -31.95 -26.31 -20.84
C LEU A 13 -31.09 -26.36 -19.57
N THR A 14 -30.85 -27.55 -19.02
CA THR A 14 -30.00 -27.72 -17.84
C THR A 14 -28.53 -27.44 -18.15
N LEU A 15 -28.04 -27.81 -19.34
CA LEU A 15 -26.69 -27.48 -19.78
C LEU A 15 -26.48 -25.95 -19.86
N ILE A 16 -27.45 -25.24 -20.46
CA ILE A 16 -27.43 -23.78 -20.55
C ILE A 16 -27.46 -23.15 -19.14
N ALA A 17 -28.35 -23.65 -18.26
CA ALA A 17 -28.42 -23.18 -16.87
C ALA A 17 -27.11 -23.41 -16.10
N LEU A 18 -26.43 -24.53 -16.35
CA LEU A 18 -25.14 -24.84 -15.74
C LEU A 18 -24.05 -23.86 -16.19
N ILE A 19 -24.02 -23.54 -17.49
CA ILE A 19 -23.08 -22.57 -18.06
C ILE A 19 -23.27 -21.20 -17.41
N PHE A 20 -24.51 -20.71 -17.32
CA PHE A 20 -24.79 -19.43 -16.67
C PHE A 20 -24.39 -19.43 -15.19
N SER A 21 -24.64 -20.53 -14.48
CA SER A 21 -24.26 -20.66 -13.08
C SER A 21 -22.73 -20.64 -12.90
N ALA A 22 -22.00 -21.34 -13.77
CA ALA A 22 -20.54 -21.34 -13.75
C ALA A 22 -19.94 -19.95 -14.01
N VAL A 23 -20.50 -19.22 -14.98
CA VAL A 23 -20.10 -17.83 -15.28
C VAL A 23 -20.36 -16.91 -14.08
N ALA A 24 -21.54 -17.01 -13.46
CA ALA A 24 -21.88 -16.20 -12.28
C ALA A 24 -20.93 -16.44 -11.10
N ILE A 25 -20.57 -17.71 -10.85
CA ILE A 25 -19.59 -18.08 -9.82
C ILE A 25 -18.21 -17.51 -10.16
N TYR A 26 -17.77 -17.66 -11.41
CA TYR A 26 -16.48 -17.15 -11.86
C TYR A 26 -16.34 -15.63 -11.67
N ILE A 27 -17.38 -14.88 -12.07
CA ILE A 27 -17.42 -13.42 -11.87
C ILE A 27 -17.36 -13.10 -10.38
N SER A 28 -18.15 -13.79 -9.55
CA SER A 28 -18.20 -13.54 -8.11
C SER A 28 -16.86 -13.75 -7.41
N ILE A 29 -16.16 -14.85 -7.75
CA ILE A 29 -14.82 -15.15 -7.21
C ILE A 29 -13.84 -14.05 -7.62
N THR A 30 -13.84 -13.68 -8.91
CA THR A 30 -12.93 -12.67 -9.46
C THR A 30 -13.19 -11.27 -8.86
N SER A 31 -14.44 -10.87 -8.71
CA SER A 31 -14.78 -9.60 -8.07
C SER A 31 -14.35 -9.56 -6.60
N THR A 32 -14.46 -10.68 -5.88
CA THR A 32 -14.06 -10.77 -4.47
C THR A 32 -12.56 -10.66 -4.29
N THR A 33 -11.76 -11.30 -5.15
CA THR A 33 -10.29 -11.22 -5.08
C THR A 33 -9.80 -9.81 -5.39
N ILE A 34 -10.37 -9.15 -6.40
CA ILE A 34 -10.05 -7.76 -6.76
C ILE A 34 -10.40 -6.82 -5.61
N SER A 35 -11.61 -6.91 -5.05
CA SER A 35 -12.04 -6.08 -3.93
C SER A 35 -11.15 -6.28 -2.68
N GLY A 36 -10.75 -7.52 -2.40
CA GLY A 36 -9.82 -7.84 -1.32
C GLY A 36 -8.45 -7.20 -1.51
N GLY A 37 -7.90 -7.24 -2.73
CA GLY A 37 -6.63 -6.60 -3.08
C GLY A 37 -6.70 -5.07 -2.95
N GLU A 38 -7.75 -4.46 -3.49
CA GLU A 38 -7.97 -3.00 -3.38
C GLU A 38 -8.07 -2.54 -1.93
N LYS A 39 -8.78 -3.28 -1.08
CA LYS A 39 -8.90 -2.97 0.34
C LYS A 39 -7.56 -3.05 1.07
N ARG A 40 -6.73 -4.05 0.76
CA ARG A 40 -5.38 -4.18 1.33
C ARG A 40 -4.47 -3.05 0.86
N TYR A 41 -4.52 -2.71 -0.43
CA TYR A 41 -3.77 -1.58 -0.99
C TYR A 41 -4.15 -0.25 -0.33
N LYS A 42 -5.46 0.06 -0.25
CA LYS A 42 -5.95 1.27 0.43
C LYS A 42 -5.53 1.31 1.89
N SER A 43 -5.62 0.18 2.59
CA SER A 43 -5.19 0.10 4.00
C SER A 43 -3.68 0.34 4.16
N ALA A 44 -2.84 -0.19 3.28
CA ALA A 44 -1.40 0.07 3.29
C ALA A 44 -1.08 1.54 2.95
N LEU A 45 -1.84 2.14 2.02
CA LEU A 45 -1.71 3.55 1.66
C LEU A 45 -2.10 4.49 2.81
N GLU A 46 -3.21 4.23 3.48
CA GLU A 46 -3.60 5.00 4.68
C GLU A 46 -2.54 4.88 5.79
N TYR A 47 -1.90 3.71 5.91
CA TYR A 47 -0.79 3.52 6.84
C TYR A 47 0.42 4.38 6.48
N ALA A 48 0.82 4.37 5.19
CA ALA A 48 1.91 5.21 4.70
C ALA A 48 1.59 6.71 4.88
N LYS A 49 0.33 7.11 4.66
CA LYS A 49 -0.13 8.48 4.88
C LYS A 49 -0.03 8.89 6.36
N GLY A 50 -0.46 8.03 7.28
CA GLY A 50 -0.29 8.26 8.72
C GLY A 50 1.17 8.46 9.11
N ILE A 51 2.08 7.65 8.56
CA ILE A 51 3.53 7.81 8.76
C ILE A 51 4.01 9.14 8.18
N SER A 52 3.57 9.53 6.99
CA SER A 52 3.99 10.82 6.40
C SER A 52 3.61 12.01 7.27
N TYR A 53 2.39 12.02 7.84
CA TYR A 53 1.98 13.07 8.77
C TYR A 53 2.83 13.10 10.03
N TYR A 54 3.12 11.92 10.59
CA TYR A 54 3.99 11.81 11.75
C TYR A 54 5.40 12.33 11.47
N LEU A 55 5.99 11.95 10.34
CA LEU A 55 7.32 12.45 9.94
C LEU A 55 7.31 13.96 9.79
N THR A 56 6.30 14.52 9.12
CA THR A 56 6.16 15.96 8.96
C THR A 56 6.07 16.68 10.31
N ASP A 57 5.29 16.16 11.26
CA ASP A 57 5.13 16.75 12.60
C ASP A 57 6.45 16.74 13.40
N GLU A 58 7.18 15.64 13.35
CA GLU A 58 8.47 15.51 14.02
C GLU A 58 9.55 16.43 13.42
N ILE A 59 9.51 16.63 12.09
CA ILE A 59 10.42 17.58 11.42
C ILE A 59 10.10 19.00 11.85
N LEU A 60 8.82 19.39 11.85
CA LEU A 60 8.38 20.71 12.31
C LEU A 60 8.72 20.95 13.79
N SER A 61 8.72 19.88 14.59
CA SER A 61 9.10 19.92 16.01
C SER A 61 10.61 19.93 16.25
N GLY A 62 11.44 19.81 15.20
CA GLY A 62 12.91 19.81 15.30
C GLY A 62 13.52 18.47 15.76
N ASN A 63 12.74 17.39 15.80
CA ASN A 63 13.16 16.08 16.32
C ASN A 63 13.81 15.17 15.26
N ILE A 64 14.21 15.72 14.12
CA ILE A 64 14.82 14.99 12.99
C ILE A 64 16.00 14.10 13.43
N ASN A 65 16.82 14.54 14.39
CA ASN A 65 17.96 13.78 14.91
C ASN A 65 17.57 12.47 15.60
N SER A 66 16.38 12.43 16.23
CA SER A 66 15.88 11.22 16.89
C SER A 66 15.35 10.19 15.88
N LEU A 67 14.80 10.69 14.77
CA LEU A 67 14.27 9.88 13.68
C LEU A 67 15.38 9.34 12.78
N VAL A 68 16.35 10.18 12.45
CA VAL A 68 17.45 9.88 11.52
C VAL A 68 18.76 10.34 12.15
N PRO A 69 19.47 9.46 12.87
CA PRO A 69 20.80 9.78 13.35
C PRO A 69 21.73 10.03 12.15
N ASN A 70 22.59 11.06 12.24
CA ASN A 70 23.54 11.48 11.20
C ASN A 70 22.89 12.00 9.89
N TYR A 71 21.72 12.61 9.97
CA TYR A 71 21.07 13.22 8.80
C TYR A 71 21.89 14.35 8.16
N THR A 72 22.82 14.98 8.88
CA THR A 72 23.63 16.11 8.39
C THR A 72 24.46 15.76 7.15
N ASN A 73 24.82 14.49 6.97
CA ASN A 73 25.53 14.01 5.77
C ASN A 73 24.61 13.96 4.52
N CYS A 74 23.30 14.11 4.71
CA CYS A 74 22.29 14.14 3.64
C CYS A 74 22.01 15.54 3.10
N ILE A 75 22.60 16.58 3.68
CA ILE A 75 22.37 17.96 3.24
C ILE A 75 22.99 18.14 1.85
N ASN A 76 22.17 18.57 0.89
CA ASN A 76 22.49 18.77 -0.52
C ASN A 76 23.04 17.52 -1.23
N ASN A 77 22.84 16.33 -0.65
CA ASN A 77 23.29 15.04 -1.17
C ASN A 77 22.15 14.01 -1.14
N GLN A 78 22.17 13.08 -2.09
CA GLN A 78 21.33 11.89 -1.98
C GLN A 78 21.86 10.98 -0.88
N CYS A 79 20.97 10.56 0.01
CA CYS A 79 21.27 9.59 1.04
C CYS A 79 20.17 8.55 1.11
N ASN A 80 20.48 7.39 1.70
CA ASN A 80 19.50 6.33 1.90
C ASN A 80 19.59 5.92 3.37
N LEU A 81 19.20 6.83 4.27
CA LEU A 81 19.24 6.58 5.70
C LEU A 81 17.89 6.04 6.18
N SER A 82 17.92 4.93 6.92
CA SER A 82 16.70 4.37 7.53
C SER A 82 16.19 5.29 8.64
N VAL A 83 14.88 5.51 8.65
CA VAL A 83 14.19 6.30 9.66
C VAL A 83 13.68 5.37 10.76
N SER A 84 14.00 5.71 12.01
CA SER A 84 13.54 4.97 13.18
C SER A 84 12.14 5.42 13.58
N LEU A 85 11.13 4.64 13.20
CA LEU A 85 9.75 4.87 13.63
C LEU A 85 9.45 4.22 14.98
N PRO A 86 8.64 4.85 15.86
CA PRO A 86 8.19 4.25 17.10
C PRO A 86 7.41 2.95 16.84
N LYS A 87 7.98 1.82 17.27
CA LYS A 87 7.33 0.51 17.11
C LYS A 87 6.00 0.40 17.85
N THR A 88 5.78 1.18 18.90
CA THR A 88 4.50 1.19 19.64
C THR A 88 3.32 1.68 18.79
N ILE A 89 3.57 2.57 17.83
CA ILE A 89 2.54 3.20 16.99
C ILE A 89 2.51 2.53 15.62
N PHE A 90 3.69 2.27 15.05
CA PHE A 90 3.83 1.84 13.65
C PHE A 90 4.18 0.34 13.47
N SER A 91 4.16 -0.46 14.54
CA SER A 91 4.27 -1.92 14.42
C SER A 91 2.88 -2.53 14.25
N ASN A 92 2.55 -2.93 13.03
CA ASN A 92 1.37 -3.74 12.73
C ASN A 92 1.76 -5.20 12.46
N SER A 93 0.93 -6.15 12.90
CA SER A 93 1.13 -7.58 12.61
C SER A 93 0.92 -7.93 11.14
N ASN A 94 0.18 -7.10 10.38
CA ASN A 94 -0.15 -7.36 8.98
C ASN A 94 0.79 -6.66 7.99
N TYR A 95 1.48 -5.60 8.42
CA TYR A 95 2.32 -4.79 7.56
C TYR A 95 3.75 -4.72 8.08
N GLU A 96 4.69 -4.67 7.15
CA GLU A 96 6.09 -4.33 7.39
C GLU A 96 6.33 -2.95 6.79
N VAL A 97 6.91 -2.06 7.58
CA VAL A 97 7.15 -0.68 7.19
C VAL A 97 8.63 -0.43 7.16
N ASN A 98 9.12 0.07 6.03
CA ASN A 98 10.46 0.58 5.88
C ASN A 98 10.37 2.04 5.45
N THR A 99 11.03 2.92 6.20
CA THR A 99 11.04 4.35 5.89
C THR A 99 12.47 4.79 5.73
N THR A 100 12.75 5.54 4.67
CA THR A 100 14.09 6.02 4.35
C THR A 100 14.06 7.51 4.02
N LEU A 101 14.97 8.27 4.61
CA LEU A 101 15.30 9.62 4.18
C LEU A 101 16.15 9.51 2.91
N LEU A 102 15.68 10.14 1.83
CA LEU A 102 16.31 10.15 0.51
C LEU A 102 17.30 11.31 0.32
N GLY A 103 17.11 12.40 1.06
CA GLY A 103 17.96 13.58 0.97
C GLY A 103 17.31 14.81 1.58
N ILE A 104 18.13 15.81 1.81
CA ILE A 104 17.73 17.13 2.29
C ILE A 104 18.30 18.15 1.31
N ALA A 105 17.49 19.10 0.87
CA ALA A 105 17.94 20.20 0.03
C ALA A 105 17.74 21.52 0.77
N GLU A 106 18.83 22.28 0.96
CA GLU A 106 18.75 23.64 1.47
C GLU A 106 18.31 24.58 0.34
N ILE A 107 17.42 25.50 0.67
CA ILE A 107 16.92 26.55 -0.21
C ILE A 107 17.02 27.89 0.53
N GLU A 108 16.96 29.01 -0.20
CA GLU A 108 17.14 30.35 0.40
C GLU A 108 16.21 30.62 1.60
N ASP A 109 15.00 30.04 1.57
CA ASP A 109 13.97 30.17 2.61
C ASP A 109 13.65 28.81 3.29
N GLY A 110 14.68 28.03 3.66
CA GLY A 110 14.54 26.86 4.52
C GLY A 110 15.07 25.55 3.92
N GLU A 111 14.45 24.43 4.25
CA GLU A 111 14.94 23.09 3.91
C GLU A 111 13.83 22.20 3.35
N ILE A 112 14.14 21.37 2.36
CA ILE A 112 13.24 20.36 1.81
C ILE A 112 13.73 18.97 2.20
N TYR A 113 12.91 18.25 2.96
CA TYR A 113 13.18 16.89 3.37
C TYR A 113 12.45 15.91 2.45
N THR A 114 13.16 14.94 1.89
CA THR A 114 12.56 13.92 1.00
C THR A 114 12.57 12.56 1.65
N PHE A 115 11.41 11.91 1.74
CA PHE A 115 11.27 10.58 2.31
C PHE A 115 10.67 9.59 1.32
N ARG A 116 11.02 8.33 1.52
CA ARG A 116 10.36 7.17 0.92
C ARG A 116 9.82 6.29 2.04
N ILE A 117 8.54 5.98 1.97
CA ILE A 117 7.85 5.04 2.85
C ILE A 117 7.45 3.84 2.02
N GLU A 118 7.93 2.66 2.37
CA GLU A 118 7.54 1.38 1.79
C GLU A 118 6.74 0.59 2.83
N VAL A 119 5.48 0.27 2.50
CA VAL A 119 4.60 -0.57 3.32
C VAL A 119 4.32 -1.86 2.57
N LYS A 120 4.75 -2.99 3.13
CA LYS A 120 4.57 -4.34 2.56
C LYS A 120 3.56 -5.12 3.37
N ASN A 121 2.66 -5.84 2.70
CA ASN A 121 1.81 -6.80 3.40
C ASN A 121 2.62 -8.06 3.74
N ARG A 122 2.66 -8.46 5.02
CA ARG A 122 3.43 -9.64 5.45
C ARG A 122 2.87 -10.96 4.92
N LYS A 123 1.56 -11.03 4.66
CA LYS A 123 0.90 -12.24 4.15
C LYS A 123 0.99 -12.34 2.63
N VAL A 124 1.12 -11.21 1.94
CA VAL A 124 1.23 -11.14 0.47
C VAL A 124 2.34 -10.15 0.12
N PRO A 125 3.62 -10.56 0.14
CA PRO A 125 4.75 -9.65 -0.01
C PRO A 125 4.83 -8.96 -1.38
N SER A 126 4.15 -9.49 -2.40
CA SER A 126 4.01 -8.86 -3.71
C SER A 126 3.13 -7.61 -3.67
N GLU A 127 2.25 -7.49 -2.67
CA GLU A 127 1.45 -6.29 -2.44
C GLU A 127 2.23 -5.31 -1.55
N ARG A 128 2.74 -4.27 -2.20
CA ARG A 128 3.44 -3.18 -1.53
C ARG A 128 2.96 -1.82 -2.01
N VAL A 129 3.03 -0.86 -1.11
CA VAL A 129 2.81 0.55 -1.39
C VAL A 129 4.12 1.28 -1.16
N ILE A 130 4.53 2.10 -2.12
CA ILE A 130 5.69 2.98 -1.99
C ILE A 130 5.17 4.40 -2.16
N VAL A 131 5.37 5.22 -1.13
CA VAL A 131 5.05 6.64 -1.14
C VAL A 131 6.34 7.41 -1.03
N GLU A 132 6.58 8.31 -1.98
CA GLU A 132 7.69 9.26 -1.95
C GLU A 132 7.12 10.66 -1.87
N PHE A 133 7.63 11.45 -0.93
CA PHE A 133 7.18 12.83 -0.76
C PHE A 133 8.32 13.72 -0.28
N GLY A 134 8.24 14.98 -0.68
CA GLY A 134 9.10 16.05 -0.19
C GLY A 134 8.29 17.01 0.69
N TYR A 135 8.88 17.48 1.78
CA TYR A 135 8.26 18.45 2.68
C TYR A 135 9.19 19.65 2.90
N LYS A 136 8.67 20.86 2.64
CA LYS A 136 9.40 22.11 2.85
C LYS A 136 9.13 22.67 4.25
N VAL A 137 10.21 22.99 4.97
CA VAL A 137 10.21 23.66 6.27
C VAL A 137 10.79 25.06 6.08
N TYR A 138 10.22 26.06 6.74
CA TYR A 138 10.64 27.46 6.73
C TYR A 138 11.31 27.83 8.05
#